data_AF-A0AAW9IU18-F1
#
_entry.id   AF-A0AAW9IU18-F1
#
_cell.length_a   1.000
_cell.length_b   1.000
_cell.length_c   1.000
_cell.angle_alpha   90.00
_cell.angle_beta   90.00
_cell.angle_gamma   90.00
#
_symmetry.space_group_name_H-M   'P 1'
#
loop_
_entity.id
_entity.type
_entity.pdbx_description
1 polymer ?
#
loop_
_entity_poly.entity_id
_entity_poly.type
_entity_poly.pdbx_seq_one_letter_code
_entity_poly.pdbx_strand_id
1 'polypeptide(L)'
;ARMLNFLNPWKDPAGDGYQLIQSFYALGAGGVTGLGLGQSRQKTLYMPEPHNDFIFSIIGEELGLIGCLFIIALFVFFVWRGIKVAMKAKDTYGTLLAIGITSIIAVQAIINIAVVTGSMPVTGVPMPFISYGGTSLVINMMAMGILLNISRQTQGKEL
;
A
#
# COMPACT_ATOMS: atom_id res chain seq x y z
N ALA A 1 -7.04 -23.85 -0.80
CA ALA A 1 -6.22 -23.49 0.38
C ALA A 1 -6.45 -22.03 0.80
N ARG A 2 -5.98 -21.02 0.05
CA ARG A 2 -6.12 -19.58 0.38
C ARG A 2 -7.53 -19.08 0.73
N MET A 3 -8.57 -19.53 0.03
CA MET A 3 -9.95 -19.05 0.23
C MET A 3 -10.59 -19.59 1.54
N LEU A 4 -10.20 -20.78 2.00
CA LEU A 4 -10.68 -21.39 3.24
C LEU A 4 -9.95 -20.83 4.47
N ASN A 5 -8.66 -20.50 4.34
CA ASN A 5 -7.88 -19.84 5.40
C ASN A 5 -8.22 -18.35 5.57
N PHE A 6 -8.80 -17.69 4.56
CA PHE A 6 -9.40 -16.37 4.71
C PHE A 6 -10.66 -16.39 5.60
N LEU A 7 -11.54 -17.39 5.40
CA LEU A 7 -12.78 -17.54 6.16
C LEU A 7 -12.55 -17.94 7.62
N ASN A 8 -11.46 -18.65 7.92
CA ASN A 8 -11.10 -18.99 9.29
C ASN A 8 -9.58 -19.15 9.44
N PRO A 9 -8.82 -18.04 9.59
CA PRO A 9 -7.36 -18.10 9.67
C PRO A 9 -6.86 -18.89 10.89
N TRP A 10 -7.69 -19.01 11.92
CA TRP A 10 -7.42 -19.80 13.13
C TRP A 10 -7.46 -21.32 12.91
N LYS A 11 -7.94 -21.81 11.75
CA LYS A 11 -7.92 -23.25 11.42
C LYS A 11 -6.53 -23.75 11.04
N ASP A 12 -5.64 -22.87 10.59
CA ASP A 12 -4.26 -23.21 10.26
C ASP A 12 -3.31 -22.10 10.74
N PRO A 13 -3.06 -22.04 12.07
CA PRO A 13 -2.24 -21.00 12.69
C PRO A 13 -0.76 -21.13 12.35
N ALA A 14 -0.30 -22.23 11.75
CA ALA A 14 1.12 -22.49 11.45
C ALA A 14 1.45 -22.44 9.95
N GLY A 15 0.43 -22.48 9.07
CA GLY A 15 0.57 -22.40 7.61
C GLY A 15 0.20 -21.02 7.04
N ASP A 16 -0.63 -20.99 5.99
CA ASP A 16 -0.97 -19.77 5.25
C ASP A 16 -1.72 -18.71 6.10
N GLY A 17 -2.28 -19.09 7.25
CA GLY A 17 -2.99 -18.19 8.18
C GLY A 17 -2.07 -17.44 9.16
N TYR A 18 -0.85 -17.93 9.37
CA TYR A 18 0.08 -17.40 10.39
C TYR A 18 0.41 -15.92 10.17
N GLN A 19 0.72 -15.53 8.93
CA GLN A 19 1.07 -14.14 8.61
C GLN A 19 -0.11 -13.17 8.80
N LEU A 20 -1.34 -13.61 8.47
CA LEU A 20 -2.54 -12.81 8.65
C LEU A 20 -2.93 -12.68 10.14
N ILE A 21 -2.73 -13.72 10.93
CA ILE A 21 -2.93 -13.66 12.38
C ILE A 21 -1.94 -12.67 13.02
N GLN A 22 -0.67 -12.70 12.60
CA GLN A 22 0.33 -11.75 13.08
C GLN A 22 0.01 -10.32 12.65
N SER A 23 -0.52 -10.09 11.45
CA SER A 23 -0.95 -8.75 11.03
C SER A 23 -2.07 -8.20 11.91
N PHE A 24 -3.03 -9.04 12.33
CA PHE A 24 -4.06 -8.62 13.28
C PHE A 24 -3.51 -8.29 14.66
N TYR A 25 -2.59 -9.09 15.18
CA TYR A 25 -1.93 -8.78 16.45
C TYR A 25 -1.15 -7.47 16.38
N ALA A 26 -0.52 -7.16 15.23
CA ALA A 26 0.24 -5.91 15.02
C ALA A 26 -0.66 -4.68 14.99
N LEU A 27 -1.75 -4.76 14.24
CA LEU A 27 -2.78 -3.72 14.22
C LEU A 27 -3.42 -3.52 15.60
N GLY A 28 -3.66 -4.61 16.33
CA GLY A 28 -4.22 -4.57 17.68
C GLY A 28 -3.27 -3.97 18.72
N ALA A 29 -1.97 -4.26 18.64
CA ALA A 29 -0.96 -3.78 19.57
C ALA A 29 -0.64 -2.29 19.43
N GLY A 30 -0.81 -1.72 18.24
CA GLY A 30 -0.50 -0.31 17.97
C GLY A 30 -1.46 0.71 18.59
N GLY A 31 -2.70 0.33 18.93
CA GLY A 31 -3.68 1.26 19.50
C GLY A 31 -3.87 2.54 18.64
N VAL A 32 -4.09 3.69 19.29
CA VAL A 32 -4.33 4.96 18.57
C VAL A 32 -3.03 5.66 18.14
N THR A 33 -2.01 5.65 19.00
CA THR A 33 -0.77 6.44 18.84
C THR A 33 0.45 5.61 18.44
N GLY A 34 0.35 4.29 18.41
CA GLY A 34 1.46 3.38 18.12
C GLY A 34 2.34 3.10 19.33
N LEU A 35 3.22 2.11 19.18
CA LEU A 35 4.26 1.75 20.14
C LEU A 35 5.53 2.60 19.99
N GLY A 36 5.66 3.37 18.90
CA GLY A 36 6.84 4.16 18.55
C GLY A 36 7.63 3.56 17.38
N LEU A 37 8.20 4.42 16.54
CA LEU A 37 8.99 4.02 15.37
C LEU A 37 10.15 3.10 15.76
N GLY A 38 10.24 1.95 15.10
CA GLY A 38 11.26 0.94 15.36
C GLY A 38 11.07 0.10 16.64
N GLN A 39 9.97 0.29 17.38
CA GLN A 39 9.61 -0.53 18.56
C GLN A 39 8.64 -1.67 18.23
N SER A 40 8.41 -1.98 16.95
CA SER A 40 7.55 -3.11 16.54
C SER A 40 8.10 -4.43 17.05
N ARG A 41 7.31 -5.13 17.88
CA ARG A 41 7.70 -6.40 18.49
C ARG A 41 7.49 -7.56 17.52
N GLN A 42 6.53 -7.44 16.60
CA GLN A 42 6.21 -8.50 15.63
C GLN A 42 7.08 -8.49 14.38
N LYS A 43 7.68 -7.33 14.06
CA LYS A 43 8.72 -7.16 13.03
C LYS A 43 9.98 -7.98 13.31
N THR A 44 10.37 -8.16 14.57
CA THR A 44 11.68 -8.73 14.95
C THR A 44 11.64 -10.20 15.35
N LEU A 45 10.48 -10.72 15.78
CA LEU A 45 10.39 -12.04 16.42
C LEU A 45 9.48 -13.06 15.73
N TYR A 46 8.50 -12.65 14.91
CA TYR A 46 7.42 -13.57 14.52
C TYR A 46 7.04 -13.57 13.04
N MET A 47 7.49 -12.62 12.21
CA MET A 47 7.05 -12.51 10.82
C MET A 47 8.23 -12.74 9.87
N PRO A 48 8.26 -13.81 9.05
CA PRO A 48 9.41 -14.13 8.20
C PRO A 48 9.61 -13.15 7.03
N GLU A 49 8.55 -12.47 6.57
CA GLU A 49 8.63 -11.46 5.50
C GLU A 49 7.77 -10.22 5.83
N PRO A 50 8.05 -9.52 6.96
CA PRO A 50 7.22 -8.41 7.44
C PRO A 50 7.20 -7.23 6.46
N HIS A 51 8.25 -7.13 5.66
CA HIS A 51 8.62 -5.93 4.92
C HIS A 51 7.96 -5.78 3.56
N ASN A 52 7.35 -6.84 3.02
CA ASN A 52 6.80 -6.82 1.67
C ASN A 52 5.26 -6.68 1.69
N ASP A 53 4.56 -7.75 2.06
CA ASP A 53 3.09 -7.78 1.89
C ASP A 53 2.33 -7.27 3.11
N PHE A 54 3.00 -7.14 4.25
CA PHE A 54 2.40 -6.80 5.55
C PHE A 54 2.99 -5.54 6.20
N ILE A 55 3.71 -4.73 5.43
CA ILE A 55 4.35 -3.51 5.91
C ILE A 55 3.34 -2.54 6.54
N PHE A 56 2.10 -2.51 6.04
CA PHE A 56 1.05 -1.66 6.60
C PHE A 56 0.66 -2.06 8.04
N SER A 57 0.70 -3.35 8.38
CA SER A 57 0.41 -3.85 9.73
C SER A 57 1.48 -3.40 10.73
N ILE A 58 2.74 -3.36 10.30
CA ILE A 58 3.87 -2.85 11.08
C ILE A 58 3.73 -1.35 11.30
N ILE A 59 3.32 -0.61 10.26
CA ILE A 59 3.05 0.82 10.41
C ILE A 59 1.90 1.05 11.39
N GLY A 60 0.86 0.21 11.37
CA GLY A 60 -0.19 0.25 12.37
C GLY A 60 0.31 -0.06 13.78
N GLU A 61 1.26 -0.97 13.95
CA GLU A 61 1.88 -1.27 15.25
C GLU A 61 2.76 -0.10 15.74
N GLU A 62 3.62 0.46 14.87
CA GLU A 62 4.60 1.50 15.22
C GLU A 62 3.95 2.89 15.38
N LEU A 63 3.02 3.26 14.49
CA LEU A 63 2.39 4.60 14.43
C LEU A 63 0.92 4.62 14.85
N GLY A 64 0.31 3.46 15.10
CA GLY A 64 -1.09 3.35 15.51
C GLY A 64 -2.08 3.72 14.41
N LEU A 65 -3.34 3.87 14.81
CA LEU A 65 -4.43 4.28 13.94
C LEU A 65 -4.15 5.61 13.22
N ILE A 66 -3.50 6.57 13.91
CA ILE A 66 -3.17 7.88 13.34
C ILE A 66 -2.22 7.73 12.15
N GLY A 67 -1.18 6.91 12.28
CA GLY A 67 -0.25 6.63 11.17
C GLY A 67 -0.93 5.95 9.99
N CYS A 68 -1.78 4.95 10.26
CA CYS A 68 -2.57 4.28 9.22
C CYS A 68 -3.47 5.28 8.46
N LEU A 69 -4.21 6.13 9.18
CA LEU A 69 -5.07 7.14 8.57
C LEU A 69 -4.27 8.15 7.76
N PHE A 70 -3.11 8.57 8.26
CA PHE A 70 -2.22 9.47 7.54
C PHE A 70 -1.75 8.88 6.20
N ILE A 71 -1.34 7.61 6.19
CA ILE A 71 -0.93 6.93 4.94
C ILE A 71 -2.11 6.78 3.96
N ILE A 72 -3.29 6.40 4.46
CA ILE A 72 -4.49 6.32 3.63
C ILE A 72 -4.79 7.70 3.02
N ALA A 73 -4.72 8.76 3.81
CA ALA A 73 -4.91 10.13 3.34
C ALA A 73 -3.88 10.52 2.26
N LEU A 74 -2.62 10.10 2.39
CA LEU A 74 -1.59 10.32 1.37
C LEU A 74 -1.91 9.60 0.06
N PHE A 75 -2.37 8.35 0.10
CA PHE A 75 -2.80 7.64 -1.11
C PHE A 75 -4.04 8.25 -1.75
N VAL A 76 -5.02 8.69 -0.95
CA VAL A 76 -6.20 9.42 -1.46
C VAL A 76 -5.78 10.73 -2.13
N PHE A 77 -4.89 11.49 -1.50
CA PHE A 77 -4.33 12.72 -2.07
C PHE A 77 -3.56 12.45 -3.36
N PHE A 78 -2.78 11.37 -3.39
CA PHE A 78 -2.07 10.91 -4.58
C PHE A 78 -3.01 10.62 -5.75
N VAL A 79 -4.07 9.84 -5.52
CA VAL A 79 -5.07 9.50 -6.55
C VAL A 79 -5.76 10.75 -7.05
N TRP A 80 -6.16 11.65 -6.14
CA TRP A 80 -6.77 12.93 -6.52
C TRP A 80 -5.84 13.77 -7.40
N ARG A 81 -4.54 13.85 -7.06
CA ARG A 81 -3.54 14.54 -7.88
C ARG A 81 -3.34 13.86 -9.23
N GLY A 82 -3.28 12.53 -9.28
CA GLY A 82 -3.16 11.76 -10.52
C GLY A 82 -4.34 11.98 -11.48
N ILE A 83 -5.57 11.97 -10.95
CA ILE A 83 -6.78 12.30 -11.72
C ILE A 83 -6.70 13.75 -12.22
N LYS A 84 -6.28 14.70 -11.37
CA LYS A 84 -6.14 16.10 -11.77
C LYS A 84 -5.13 16.27 -12.91
N VAL A 85 -4.02 15.54 -12.89
CA VAL A 85 -3.01 15.53 -13.98
C VAL A 85 -3.62 14.96 -15.25
N ALA A 86 -4.36 13.86 -15.16
CA ALA A 86 -5.01 13.25 -16.32
C ALA A 86 -6.05 14.15 -17.00
N MET A 87 -6.89 14.83 -16.21
CA MET A 87 -7.87 15.80 -16.71
C MET A 87 -7.21 17.01 -17.39
N LYS A 88 -5.99 17.32 -16.96
CA LYS A 88 -5.19 18.44 -17.46
C LYS A 88 -4.27 18.03 -18.62
N ALA A 89 -4.17 16.74 -18.97
CA ALA A 89 -3.25 16.30 -20.01
C ALA A 89 -3.60 16.91 -21.37
N LYS A 90 -2.57 17.11 -22.20
CA LYS A 90 -2.69 17.80 -23.50
C LYS A 90 -3.40 16.95 -24.55
N ASP A 91 -3.29 15.63 -24.44
CA ASP A 91 -3.68 14.64 -25.42
C ASP A 91 -4.39 13.45 -24.75
N THR A 92 -5.28 12.80 -25.50
CA THR A 92 -6.06 11.64 -25.00
C THR A 92 -5.15 10.50 -24.54
N TYR A 93 -4.01 10.31 -25.19
CA TYR A 93 -3.03 9.30 -24.81
C TYR A 93 -2.39 9.63 -23.45
N GLY A 94 -1.95 10.88 -23.24
CA GLY A 94 -1.50 11.39 -21.95
C GLY A 94 -2.55 11.23 -20.84
N THR A 95 -3.82 11.49 -21.12
CA THR A 95 -4.92 11.25 -20.16
C THR A 95 -5.05 9.77 -19.81
N LEU A 96 -5.14 8.88 -20.80
CA LEU A 96 -5.26 7.43 -20.61
C LEU A 96 -4.09 6.87 -19.83
N LEU A 97 -2.87 7.31 -20.15
CA LEU A 97 -1.65 6.84 -19.50
C LEU A 97 -1.55 7.33 -18.06
N ALA A 98 -1.89 8.60 -17.79
CA ALA A 98 -1.93 9.15 -16.43
C ALA A 98 -2.98 8.43 -15.55
N ILE A 99 -4.17 8.16 -16.09
CA ILE A 99 -5.22 7.39 -15.38
C ILE A 99 -4.73 5.96 -15.12
N GLY A 100 -4.12 5.31 -16.12
CA GLY A 100 -3.63 3.93 -16.01
C GLY A 100 -2.59 3.78 -14.91
N ILE A 101 -1.56 4.64 -14.89
CA ILE A 101 -0.53 4.65 -13.85
C ILE A 101 -1.15 4.90 -12.48
N THR A 102 -2.00 5.93 -12.36
CA THR A 102 -2.65 6.29 -11.10
C THR A 102 -3.51 5.12 -10.58
N SER A 103 -4.23 4.45 -11.47
CA SER A 103 -5.12 3.33 -11.13
C SER A 103 -4.35 2.09 -10.67
N ILE A 104 -3.24 1.74 -11.33
CA ILE A 104 -2.41 0.59 -10.94
C ILE A 104 -1.90 0.79 -9.51
N ILE A 105 -1.35 1.97 -9.21
CA ILE A 105 -0.84 2.31 -7.87
C ILE A 105 -1.98 2.31 -6.83
N ALA A 106 -3.13 2.88 -7.18
CA ALA A 106 -4.29 2.93 -6.29
C ALA A 106 -4.80 1.52 -5.94
N VAL A 107 -4.94 0.66 -6.94
CA VAL A 107 -5.42 -0.72 -6.75
C VAL A 107 -4.44 -1.53 -5.92
N GLN A 108 -3.13 -1.40 -6.17
CA GLN A 108 -2.11 -2.07 -5.35
C GLN A 108 -2.18 -1.64 -3.88
N ALA A 109 -2.34 -0.35 -3.60
CA ALA A 109 -2.49 0.16 -2.24
C ALA A 109 -3.77 -0.36 -1.56
N ILE A 110 -4.91 -0.32 -2.26
CA ILE A 110 -6.20 -0.80 -1.74
C ILE A 110 -6.13 -2.30 -1.44
N ILE A 111 -5.59 -3.11 -2.36
CA ILE A 111 -5.44 -4.55 -2.15
C ILE A 111 -4.56 -4.83 -0.94
N ASN A 112 -3.42 -4.15 -0.81
CA ASN A 112 -2.53 -4.37 0.32
C ASN A 112 -3.23 -4.06 1.67
N ILE A 113 -3.93 -2.91 1.75
CA ILE A 113 -4.71 -2.54 2.94
C ILE A 113 -5.81 -3.56 3.23
N ALA A 114 -6.53 -4.02 2.20
CA ALA A 114 -7.59 -5.01 2.34
C ALA A 114 -7.07 -6.37 2.83
N VAL A 115 -5.88 -6.78 2.38
CA VAL A 115 -5.22 -8.01 2.85
C VAL A 115 -4.83 -7.88 4.32
N VAL A 116 -4.16 -6.78 4.68
CA VAL A 116 -3.65 -6.57 6.04
C VAL A 116 -4.77 -6.43 7.07
N THR A 117 -5.91 -5.84 6.67
CA THR A 117 -7.12 -5.72 7.50
C THR A 117 -7.98 -6.98 7.52
N GLY A 118 -7.61 -8.03 6.77
CA GLY A 118 -8.40 -9.27 6.71
C GLY A 118 -9.70 -9.15 5.91
N SER A 119 -9.83 -8.11 5.08
CA SER A 119 -10.96 -7.91 4.16
C SER A 119 -10.78 -8.70 2.85
N MET A 120 -9.55 -9.09 2.50
CA MET A 120 -9.21 -9.90 1.33
C MET A 120 -8.19 -11.00 1.66
N PRO A 121 -8.17 -12.12 0.90
CA PRO A 121 -7.16 -13.17 1.07
C PRO A 121 -5.76 -12.67 0.67
N VAL A 122 -4.72 -13.21 1.31
CA VAL A 122 -3.32 -12.84 1.05
C VAL A 122 -2.94 -12.98 -0.42
N THR A 123 -2.78 -11.84 -1.10
CA THR A 123 -2.50 -11.78 -2.56
C THR A 123 -1.03 -11.68 -2.90
N GLY A 124 -0.17 -11.29 -1.95
CA GLY A 124 1.27 -11.10 -2.18
C GLY A 124 1.62 -9.83 -2.98
N VAL A 125 0.75 -8.82 -2.92
CA VAL A 125 0.95 -7.55 -3.63
C VAL A 125 1.65 -6.55 -2.69
N PRO A 126 2.87 -6.09 -3.05
CA PRO A 126 3.60 -5.14 -2.23
C PRO A 126 2.91 -3.77 -2.21
N MET A 127 2.96 -3.10 -1.08
CA MET A 127 2.48 -1.71 -0.97
C MET A 127 3.33 -0.77 -1.84
N PRO A 128 2.75 0.03 -2.75
CA PRO A 128 3.51 0.97 -3.56
C PRO A 128 4.29 1.97 -2.72
N PHE A 129 5.52 2.29 -3.12
CA PHE A 129 6.45 3.24 -2.48
C PHE A 129 6.95 2.93 -1.07
N ILE A 130 6.28 2.06 -0.31
CA ILE A 130 6.58 1.79 1.10
C ILE A 130 7.16 0.39 1.31
N SER A 131 6.73 -0.58 0.50
CA SER A 131 7.15 -1.97 0.60
C SER A 131 8.58 -2.22 0.16
N TYR A 132 9.24 -3.18 0.80
CA TYR A 132 10.61 -3.60 0.51
C TYR A 132 10.67 -4.54 -0.70
N GLY A 133 10.48 -3.97 -1.89
CA GLY A 133 10.70 -4.65 -3.16
C GLY A 133 11.51 -3.76 -4.10
N GLY A 134 12.79 -4.05 -4.27
CA GLY A 134 13.68 -3.19 -5.09
C GLY A 134 13.15 -2.98 -6.52
N THR A 135 12.69 -4.05 -7.16
CA THR A 135 12.12 -3.98 -8.51
C THR A 135 10.79 -3.23 -8.56
N SER A 136 9.88 -3.48 -7.62
CA SER A 136 8.57 -2.80 -7.58
C SER A 136 8.73 -1.31 -7.26
N LEU A 137 9.68 -0.94 -6.40
CA LEU A 137 10.03 0.45 -6.12
C LEU A 137 10.54 1.16 -7.37
N VAL A 138 11.50 0.56 -8.09
CA VAL A 138 12.06 1.15 -9.32
C VAL A 138 10.99 1.33 -10.39
N ILE A 139 10.10 0.35 -10.58
CA ILE A 139 8.97 0.45 -11.52
C ILE A 139 8.01 1.57 -11.12
N ASN A 140 7.66 1.67 -9.83
CA ASN A 140 6.80 2.73 -9.33
C ASN A 140 7.44 4.13 -9.50
N MET A 141 8.75 4.26 -9.28
CA MET A 141 9.49 5.50 -9.52
C MET A 141 9.52 5.88 -11.00
N MET A 142 9.72 4.91 -11.90
CA MET A 142 9.64 5.15 -13.35
C MET A 142 8.24 5.61 -13.76
N ALA A 143 7.19 4.94 -13.27
CA ALA A 143 5.80 5.33 -13.51
C ALA A 143 5.52 6.76 -13.02
N MET A 144 6.06 7.14 -11.86
CA MET A 144 6.00 8.52 -11.38
C MET A 144 6.74 9.52 -12.27
N GLY A 145 7.91 9.16 -12.79
CA GLY A 145 8.64 9.98 -13.75
C GLY A 145 7.81 10.28 -15.00
N ILE A 146 7.07 9.29 -15.50
CA ILE A 146 6.17 9.47 -16.65
C ILE A 146 4.98 10.38 -16.29
N LEU A 147 4.33 10.15 -15.14
CA LEU A 147 3.21 10.96 -14.68
C LEU A 147 3.62 12.44 -14.49
N LEU A 148 4.81 12.68 -13.94
CA LEU A 148 5.37 14.03 -13.78
C LEU A 148 5.73 14.67 -15.12
N ASN A 149 6.21 13.89 -16.08
CA ASN A 149 6.48 14.39 -17.43
C ASN A 149 5.18 14.89 -18.10
N ILE A 150 4.10 14.12 -18.01
CA ILE A 150 2.76 14.54 -18.50
C ILE A 150 2.31 15.81 -17.78
N SER A 151 2.42 15.85 -16.44
CA SER A 151 2.06 17.03 -15.66
C SER A 151 2.84 18.28 -16.08
N ARG A 152 4.13 18.15 -16.40
CA ARG A 152 4.98 19.27 -16.84
C ARG A 152 4.56 19.79 -18.21
N GLN A 153 4.20 18.89 -19.13
CA GLN A 153 3.74 19.27 -20.47
C GLN A 153 2.42 20.05 -20.45
N THR A 154 1.57 19.85 -19.43
CA THR A 154 0.38 20.69 -19.27
C THR A 154 0.72 22.10 -18.80
N GLN A 155 1.61 22.26 -17.81
CA GLN A 155 1.90 23.59 -17.26
C GLN A 155 2.54 24.53 -18.29
N GLY A 156 3.29 23.99 -19.26
CA GLY A 156 3.85 24.78 -20.36
C GLY A 156 2.82 25.38 -21.33
N LYS A 157 1.51 25.09 -21.18
CA LYS A 157 0.42 25.73 -21.93
C LYS A 157 -0.23 26.91 -21.18
N GLU A 158 0.02 27.06 -19.88
CA GLU A 158 -0.57 28.13 -19.05
C GLU A 158 0.32 29.40 -19.00
N LEU A 159 1.45 29.44 -19.74
CA LEU A 159 2.34 30.58 -19.95
C LEU A 159 2.36 31.00 -21.42
#